data_AF-A0A928RGR0-F1
#
_entry.id   AF-A0A928RGR0-F1
#
_cell.length_a   1.000
_cell.length_b   1.000
_cell.length_c   1.000
_cell.angle_alpha   90.00
_cell.angle_beta   90.00
_cell.angle_gamma   90.00
#
_symmetry.space_group_name_H-M   'P 1'
#
loop_
_entity.id
_entity.type
_entity.pdbx_description
1 polymer ?
#
loop_
_entity_poly.entity_id
_entity_poly.type
_entity_poly.pdbx_seq_one_letter_code
_entity_poly.pdbx_strand_id
1 'polypeptide(L)'
;MKIYYYTKEKKYKSKDTDEYIKKSVYDYTKKDNIAVYRTKEGKPYVDDVFVSVTHTDYFLVICVSDSEVGIDAEKKNRKVMFKSRIIKKYFSKKEKEYTLNSDIGFLEVWVKKEAYLKFLGTGLKDIKNADTFNLNGKFTKIDHKDLIIYIYTEENSSL
;
A
#
# COMPACT_ATOMS: atom_id res chain seq x y z
N MET A 1 -5.67 -6.31 -12.78
CA MET A 1 -4.81 -5.43 -11.95
C MET A 1 -3.41 -5.29 -12.57
N LYS A 2 -2.74 -4.14 -12.42
CA LYS A 2 -1.35 -3.91 -12.86
C LYS A 2 -0.58 -2.98 -11.90
N ILE A 3 0.71 -3.25 -11.70
CA ILE A 3 1.60 -2.49 -10.80
C ILE A 3 2.63 -1.72 -11.63
N TYR A 4 2.83 -0.45 -11.29
CA TYR A 4 3.75 0.47 -11.94
C TYR A 4 4.80 0.94 -10.94
N TYR A 5 6.07 0.96 -11.36
CA TYR A 5 7.20 1.39 -10.58
C TYR A 5 7.84 2.60 -11.22
N TYR A 6 7.98 3.68 -10.44
CA TYR A 6 8.65 4.90 -10.86
C TYR A 6 9.78 5.21 -9.89
N THR A 7 10.97 5.49 -10.41
CA THR A 7 12.11 5.93 -9.60
C THR A 7 11.98 7.42 -9.31
N LYS A 8 12.14 7.82 -8.06
CA LYS A 8 12.10 9.22 -7.64
C LYS A 8 13.47 9.86 -7.88
N GLU A 9 13.49 10.91 -8.70
CA GLU A 9 14.64 11.79 -8.82
C GLU A 9 14.73 12.76 -7.63
N LYS A 10 15.90 13.37 -7.41
CA LYS A 10 16.16 14.30 -6.29
C LYS A 10 15.19 15.49 -6.19
N LYS A 11 14.45 15.81 -7.26
CA LYS A 11 13.50 16.93 -7.34
C LYS A 11 12.02 16.52 -7.24
N TYR A 12 11.72 15.24 -6.93
CA TYR A 12 10.34 14.73 -6.85
C TYR A 12 9.48 15.55 -5.86
N LYS A 13 8.32 16.01 -6.32
CA LYS A 13 7.31 16.74 -5.54
C LYS A 13 6.02 15.95 -5.50
N SER A 14 5.19 16.18 -4.47
CA SER A 14 3.90 15.49 -4.34
C SER A 14 2.99 15.65 -5.57
N LYS A 15 3.05 16.80 -6.26
CA LYS A 15 2.31 17.06 -7.51
C LYS A 15 2.68 16.09 -8.65
N ASP A 16 3.89 15.54 -8.64
CA ASP A 16 4.34 14.60 -9.67
C ASP A 16 3.59 13.26 -9.54
N THR A 17 3.04 12.96 -8.36
CA THR A 17 2.27 11.74 -8.11
C THR A 17 1.02 11.65 -8.99
N ASP A 18 0.30 12.76 -9.18
CA ASP A 18 -0.92 12.76 -10.00
C ASP A 18 -0.61 12.54 -11.48
N GLU A 19 0.52 13.07 -11.97
CA GLU A 19 1.00 12.82 -13.33
C GLU A 19 1.32 11.33 -13.54
N TYR A 20 1.98 10.70 -12.56
CA TYR A 20 2.25 9.26 -12.61
C TYR A 20 0.99 8.41 -12.46
N ILE A 21 0.00 8.83 -11.68
CA ILE A 21 -1.32 8.16 -11.62
C ILE A 21 -1.97 8.22 -12.99
N LYS A 22 -2.06 9.40 -13.62
CA LYS A 22 -2.63 9.57 -14.96
C LYS A 22 -1.91 8.68 -15.99
N LYS A 23 -0.58 8.67 -15.97
CA LYS A 23 0.22 7.82 -16.86
C LYS A 23 -0.07 6.32 -16.65
N SER A 24 -0.13 5.86 -15.41
CA SER A 24 -0.44 4.47 -15.07
C SER A 24 -1.86 4.06 -15.47
N VAL A 25 -2.84 4.95 -15.25
CA VAL A 25 -4.24 4.71 -15.65
C VAL A 25 -4.37 4.69 -17.16
N TYR A 26 -3.75 5.63 -17.88
CA TYR A 26 -3.73 5.64 -19.34
C TYR A 26 -3.16 4.33 -19.88
N ASP A 27 -2.03 3.87 -19.33
CA ASP A 27 -1.44 2.61 -19.79
C ASP A 27 -2.36 1.41 -19.53
N TYR A 28 -3.11 1.42 -18.43
CA TYR A 28 -4.05 0.35 -18.06
C TYR A 28 -5.32 0.34 -18.91
N THR A 29 -5.96 1.50 -19.10
CA THR A 29 -7.31 1.62 -19.69
C THR A 29 -7.30 2.03 -21.15
N LYS A 30 -6.20 2.63 -21.63
CA LYS A 30 -6.09 3.32 -22.92
C LYS A 30 -7.10 4.47 -23.10
N LYS A 31 -7.60 5.05 -22.00
CA LYS A 31 -8.51 6.20 -22.02
C LYS A 31 -7.77 7.52 -21.76
N ASP A 32 -8.12 8.54 -22.53
CA ASP A 32 -7.61 9.91 -22.36
C ASP A 32 -8.41 10.73 -21.31
N ASN A 33 -8.01 11.99 -21.08
CA ASN A 33 -8.68 12.95 -20.18
C ASN A 33 -8.83 12.49 -18.73
N ILE A 34 -7.80 11.85 -18.19
CA ILE A 34 -7.80 11.32 -16.82
C ILE A 34 -7.75 12.45 -15.79
N ALA A 35 -8.81 12.54 -14.98
CA ALA A 35 -8.87 13.38 -13.79
C ALA A 35 -8.49 12.56 -12.55
N VAL A 36 -7.72 13.17 -11.63
CA VAL A 36 -7.36 12.55 -10.35
C VAL A 36 -8.02 13.37 -9.25
N TYR A 37 -8.78 12.69 -8.41
CA TYR A 37 -9.47 13.27 -7.27
C TYR A 37 -8.93 12.72 -5.96
N ARG A 38 -9.37 13.28 -4.83
CA ARG A 38 -8.92 12.88 -3.49
C ARG A 38 -10.09 12.78 -2.54
N THR A 39 -10.13 11.72 -1.74
CA THR A 39 -11.04 11.64 -0.58
C THR A 39 -10.65 12.68 0.48
N LYS A 40 -11.50 12.90 1.48
CA LYS A 40 -11.19 13.76 2.63
C LYS A 40 -9.92 13.32 3.38
N GLU A 41 -9.62 12.04 3.34
CA GLU A 41 -8.45 11.38 3.93
C GLU A 41 -7.24 11.37 2.97
N GLY A 42 -7.39 11.87 1.75
CA GLY A 42 -6.32 12.02 0.75
C GLY A 42 -6.09 10.81 -0.17
N LYS A 43 -6.92 9.76 -0.08
CA LYS A 43 -6.83 8.60 -0.99
C LYS A 43 -7.14 9.07 -2.42
N PRO A 44 -6.27 8.79 -3.41
CA PRO A 44 -6.58 9.10 -4.80
C PRO A 44 -7.71 8.23 -5.31
N TYR A 45 -8.56 8.79 -6.17
CA TYR A 45 -9.48 8.01 -6.98
C TYR A 45 -9.58 8.62 -8.38
N VAL A 46 -9.91 7.77 -9.35
CA VAL A 46 -10.06 8.06 -10.77
C VAL A 46 -11.33 7.38 -11.23
N ASP A 47 -11.99 7.92 -12.24
CA ASP A 47 -13.20 7.30 -12.79
C ASP A 47 -12.87 5.94 -13.42
N ASP A 48 -13.81 5.00 -13.35
CA ASP A 48 -13.78 3.64 -13.91
C ASP A 48 -12.74 2.65 -13.34
N VAL A 49 -11.73 3.09 -12.59
CA VAL A 49 -10.69 2.21 -12.03
C VAL A 49 -10.28 2.58 -10.61
N PHE A 50 -9.79 1.60 -9.87
CA PHE A 50 -9.26 1.78 -8.52
C PHE A 50 -7.76 1.98 -8.56
N VAL A 51 -7.29 2.95 -7.77
CA VAL A 51 -5.87 3.28 -7.66
C VAL A 51 -5.41 3.24 -6.21
N SER A 52 -4.25 2.62 -6.00
CA SER A 52 -3.59 2.63 -4.70
C SER A 52 -2.12 2.99 -4.87
N VAL A 53 -1.62 3.83 -3.97
CA VAL A 53 -0.32 4.47 -4.13
C VAL A 53 0.50 4.29 -2.87
N THR A 54 1.77 3.93 -3.04
CA THR A 54 2.75 3.93 -1.95
C THR A 54 4.06 4.58 -2.37
N HIS A 55 4.70 5.18 -1.39
CA HIS A 55 5.93 5.94 -1.55
C HIS A 55 6.99 5.34 -0.65
N THR A 56 8.17 5.12 -1.23
CA THR A 56 9.41 4.91 -0.48
C THR A 56 10.36 6.07 -0.79
N ASP A 57 11.56 6.09 -0.21
CA ASP A 57 12.54 7.15 -0.50
C ASP A 57 12.91 7.19 -2.00
N TYR A 58 12.95 6.03 -2.67
CA TYR A 58 13.43 5.92 -4.05
C TYR A 58 12.35 5.53 -5.05
N PHE A 59 11.23 4.99 -4.60
CA PHE A 59 10.18 4.51 -5.49
C PHE A 59 8.83 5.17 -5.19
N LEU A 60 8.10 5.46 -6.26
CA LEU A 60 6.66 5.56 -6.27
C LEU A 60 6.13 4.26 -6.88
N VAL A 61 5.26 3.56 -6.14
CA VAL A 61 4.59 2.36 -6.63
C VAL A 61 3.10 2.65 -6.72
N ILE A 62 2.52 2.41 -7.89
CA ILE A 62 1.09 2.63 -8.16
C ILE A 62 0.49 1.31 -8.61
N CYS A 63 -0.59 0.92 -7.96
CA CYS A 63 -1.43 -0.20 -8.37
C CYS A 63 -2.71 0.36 -9.03
N VAL A 64 -3.05 -0.16 -10.22
CA VAL A 64 -4.31 0.14 -10.91
C VAL A 64 -5.09 -1.18 -11.06
N SER A 65 -6.39 -1.17 -10.75
CA SER A 65 -7.23 -2.37 -10.72
C SER A 65 -8.67 -2.07 -11.12
N ASP A 66 -9.39 -3.08 -11.60
CA ASP A 66 -10.83 -3.04 -11.87
C ASP A 66 -11.66 -3.24 -10.58
N SER A 67 -11.02 -3.57 -9.47
CA SER A 67 -11.61 -3.71 -8.14
C SER A 67 -10.80 -2.99 -7.07
N GLU A 68 -11.43 -2.68 -5.94
CA GLU A 68 -10.79 -1.98 -4.81
C GLU A 68 -9.50 -2.68 -4.37
N VAL A 69 -8.47 -1.88 -4.10
CA VAL A 69 -7.12 -2.39 -3.87
C VAL A 69 -6.33 -1.49 -2.92
N GLY A 70 -5.52 -2.11 -2.07
CA GLY A 70 -4.61 -1.43 -1.16
C GLY A 70 -3.18 -1.89 -1.38
N ILE A 71 -2.25 -0.99 -1.71
CA ILE A 71 -0.82 -1.31 -1.83
C ILE A 71 0.00 -0.53 -0.81
N ASP A 72 0.92 -1.23 -0.15
CA ASP A 72 1.95 -0.57 0.61
C ASP A 72 3.33 -1.20 0.43
N ALA A 73 4.39 -0.42 0.70
CA ALA A 73 5.76 -0.82 0.49
C ALA A 73 6.71 -0.15 1.47
N GLU A 74 7.66 -0.92 1.99
CA GLU A 74 8.74 -0.44 2.85
C GLU A 74 10.09 -0.99 2.44
N LYS A 75 11.17 -0.25 2.70
CA LYS A 75 12.53 -0.78 2.50
C LYS A 75 12.78 -1.94 3.45
N LYS A 76 13.33 -3.05 2.95
CA LYS A 76 13.69 -4.23 3.77
C LYS A 76 14.61 -3.91 4.94
N ASN A 77 15.51 -2.93 4.77
CA ASN A 77 16.47 -2.50 5.79
C ASN A 77 16.02 -1.25 6.58
N ARG A 78 14.74 -0.85 6.50
CA ARG A 78 14.23 0.31 7.24
C ARG A 78 14.42 0.12 8.74
N LYS A 79 15.11 1.06 9.37
CA LYS A 79 15.21 1.13 10.84
C LYS A 79 13.94 1.75 11.41
N VAL A 80 13.29 1.05 12.33
CA VAL A 80 12.04 1.49 12.94
C VAL A 80 12.31 1.94 14.37
N MET A 81 12.19 3.24 14.61
CA MET A 81 12.24 3.79 15.96
C MET A 81 10.98 3.40 16.75
N PHE A 82 11.14 3.13 18.05
CA PHE A 82 10.03 2.77 18.95
C PHE A 82 9.24 1.50 18.54
N LYS A 83 9.88 0.58 17.80
CA LYS A 83 9.30 -0.71 17.33
C LYS A 83 8.47 -1.41 18.41
N SER A 84 9.01 -1.57 19.62
CA SER A 84 8.33 -2.24 20.73
C SER A 84 7.03 -1.53 21.16
N ARG A 85 7.02 -0.20 21.20
CA ARG A 85 5.84 0.61 21.57
C ARG A 85 4.76 0.52 20.50
N ILE A 86 5.13 0.52 19.22
CA ILE A 86 4.21 0.34 18.09
C ILE A 86 3.56 -1.04 18.17
N ILE A 87 4.38 -2.10 18.29
CA ILE A 87 3.90 -3.49 18.43
C ILE A 87 2.92 -3.59 19.60
N LYS A 88 3.29 -3.07 20.78
CA LYS A 88 2.43 -3.15 21.97
C LYS A 88 1.07 -2.49 21.73
N LYS A 89 1.05 -1.31 21.09
CA LYS A 89 -0.14 -0.47 20.94
C LYS A 89 -1.06 -0.92 19.80
N TYR A 90 -0.52 -1.40 18.68
CA TYR A 90 -1.28 -1.55 17.44
C TYR A 90 -1.35 -2.99 16.90
N PHE A 91 -0.56 -3.92 17.44
CA PHE A 91 -0.53 -5.30 16.93
C PHE A 91 -1.42 -6.22 17.78
N SER A 92 -2.13 -7.11 17.11
CA SER A 92 -2.90 -8.21 17.72
C SER A 92 -1.97 -9.23 18.38
N LYS A 93 -2.53 -10.18 19.12
CA LYS A 93 -1.74 -11.23 19.78
C LYS A 93 -0.97 -12.08 18.75
N LYS A 94 -1.63 -12.49 17.67
CA LYS A 94 -1.03 -13.29 16.60
C LYS A 94 0.06 -12.50 15.85
N GLU A 95 -0.19 -11.23 15.58
CA GLU A 95 0.81 -10.36 14.95
C GLU A 95 2.05 -10.18 15.82
N LYS A 96 1.88 -9.99 17.14
CA LYS A 96 2.99 -9.93 18.10
C LYS A 96 3.83 -11.19 18.07
N GLU A 97 3.18 -12.35 18.16
CA GLU A 97 3.86 -13.65 18.08
C GLU A 97 4.63 -13.81 16.77
N TYR A 98 4.03 -13.43 15.64
CA TYR A 98 4.70 -13.43 14.34
C TYR A 98 5.96 -12.57 14.33
N THR A 99 5.91 -11.37 14.94
CA THR A 99 7.10 -10.49 15.01
C THR A 99 8.23 -11.02 15.89
N LEU A 100 7.96 -11.94 16.82
CA LEU A 100 8.98 -12.57 17.65
C LEU A 100 9.74 -13.67 16.89
N ASN A 101 9.09 -14.29 15.91
CA ASN A 101 9.60 -15.43 15.15
C ASN A 101 10.13 -15.04 13.75
N SER A 102 10.21 -13.75 13.42
CA SER A 102 10.65 -13.26 12.11
C SER A 102 11.40 -11.93 12.24
N ASP A 103 12.62 -11.87 11.70
CA ASP A 103 13.46 -10.67 11.70
C ASP A 103 12.79 -9.50 10.97
N ILE A 104 12.09 -9.80 9.87
CA ILE A 104 11.35 -8.82 9.06
C ILE A 104 9.87 -8.72 9.46
N GLY A 105 9.40 -9.53 10.40
CA GLY A 105 7.97 -9.72 10.68
C GLY A 105 7.26 -8.44 11.09
N PHE A 106 7.96 -7.51 11.74
CA PHE A 106 7.40 -6.19 12.01
C PHE A 106 7.06 -5.42 10.74
N LEU A 107 7.99 -5.34 9.78
CA LEU A 107 7.77 -4.61 8.54
C LEU A 107 6.68 -5.29 7.72
N GLU A 108 6.64 -6.63 7.68
CA GLU A 108 5.58 -7.34 6.96
C GLU A 108 4.19 -7.07 7.56
N VAL A 109 4.02 -7.13 8.89
CA VAL A 109 2.75 -6.79 9.53
C VAL A 109 2.42 -5.31 9.30
N TRP A 110 3.40 -4.42 9.41
CA TRP A 110 3.21 -2.98 9.20
C TRP A 110 2.71 -2.66 7.79
N VAL A 111 3.41 -3.16 6.77
CA VAL A 111 3.05 -2.99 5.35
C VAL A 111 1.66 -3.58 5.07
N LYS A 112 1.35 -4.77 5.62
CA LYS A 112 0.01 -5.35 5.48
C LYS A 112 -1.07 -4.48 6.11
N LYS A 113 -0.85 -3.94 7.31
CA LYS A 113 -1.80 -3.02 7.95
C LYS A 113 -2.04 -1.78 7.10
N GLU A 114 -0.97 -1.13 6.61
CA GLU A 114 -1.11 0.07 5.79
C GLU A 114 -1.73 -0.21 4.42
N ALA A 115 -1.44 -1.36 3.80
CA ALA A 115 -2.10 -1.81 2.58
C ALA A 115 -3.62 -1.96 2.80
N TYR A 116 -4.04 -2.61 3.89
CA TYR A 116 -5.46 -2.71 4.23
C TYR A 116 -6.12 -1.35 4.48
N LEU A 117 -5.47 -0.44 5.20
CA LEU A 117 -6.02 0.89 5.45
C LEU A 117 -6.11 1.73 4.17
N LYS A 118 -5.22 1.52 3.20
CA LYS A 118 -5.30 2.12 1.87
C LYS A 118 -6.43 1.54 1.03
N PHE A 119 -6.69 0.24 1.15
CA PHE A 119 -7.88 -0.38 0.60
C PHE A 119 -9.14 0.31 1.15
N LEU A 120 -9.25 0.46 2.48
CA LEU A 120 -10.40 1.14 3.11
C LEU A 120 -10.48 2.65 2.85
N GLY A 121 -9.34 3.32 2.63
CA GLY A 121 -9.27 4.78 2.50
C GLY A 121 -9.45 5.58 3.80
N THR A 122 -9.30 4.94 4.96
CA THR A 122 -9.56 5.56 6.29
C THR A 122 -8.33 6.24 6.92
N GLY A 123 -7.16 6.11 6.29
CA GLY A 123 -5.88 6.55 6.85
C GLY A 123 -5.48 5.75 8.09
N LEU A 124 -4.55 6.28 8.90
CA LEU A 124 -4.00 5.57 10.08
C LEU A 124 -4.94 5.47 11.29
N LYS A 125 -6.15 6.04 11.20
CA LYS A 125 -7.09 6.11 12.33
C LYS A 125 -7.48 4.72 12.83
N ASP A 126 -7.55 3.74 11.94
CA ASP A 126 -8.07 2.40 12.24
C ASP A 126 -6.99 1.30 12.30
N ILE A 127 -5.72 1.68 12.39
CA ILE A 127 -4.59 0.73 12.34
C ILE A 127 -4.63 -0.36 13.41
N LYS A 128 -5.27 -0.08 14.56
CA LYS A 128 -5.42 -1.05 15.65
C LYS A 128 -6.38 -2.18 15.27
N ASN A 129 -7.39 -1.90 14.45
CA ASN A 129 -8.43 -2.87 14.07
C ASN A 129 -8.06 -3.65 12.80
N ALA A 130 -7.00 -3.24 12.09
CA ALA A 130 -6.42 -3.94 10.95
C ALA A 130 -5.66 -5.23 11.38
N ASP A 131 -6.33 -6.23 11.95
CA ASP A 131 -5.68 -7.49 12.37
C ASP A 131 -5.37 -8.38 11.17
N THR A 132 -4.13 -8.33 10.70
CA THR A 132 -3.69 -8.92 9.42
C THR A 132 -3.83 -10.44 9.30
N PHE A 133 -4.13 -11.15 10.39
CA PHE A 133 -4.38 -12.59 10.42
C PHE A 133 -5.87 -12.97 10.44
N ASN A 134 -6.77 -12.00 10.59
CA ASN A 134 -8.21 -12.23 10.73
C ASN A 134 -9.04 -11.33 9.78
N LEU A 135 -8.41 -10.72 8.78
CA LEU A 135 -9.11 -10.00 7.72
C LEU A 135 -9.66 -10.98 6.68
N ASN A 136 -10.81 -10.66 6.09
CA ASN A 136 -11.49 -11.52 5.10
C ASN A 136 -10.85 -11.46 3.70
N GLY A 137 -10.02 -10.46 3.41
CA GLY A 137 -9.36 -10.33 2.12
C GLY A 137 -8.05 -11.09 2.02
N LYS A 138 -7.39 -10.94 0.88
CA LYS A 138 -6.14 -11.63 0.56
C LYS A 138 -4.97 -10.64 0.54
N PHE A 139 -3.88 -11.02 1.22
CA PHE A 139 -2.59 -10.37 1.07
C PHE A 139 -1.74 -11.08 0.01
N THR A 140 -1.33 -10.35 -1.03
CA THR A 140 -0.39 -10.84 -2.05
C THR A 140 0.96 -10.14 -1.88
N LYS A 141 2.02 -10.92 -1.68
CA LYS A 141 3.40 -10.40 -1.62
C LYS A 141 3.90 -10.20 -3.04
N ILE A 142 4.54 -9.06 -3.31
CA ILE A 142 5.16 -8.78 -4.60
C ILE A 142 6.68 -8.87 -4.45
N ASP A 143 7.30 -9.70 -5.28
CA ASP A 143 8.75 -9.89 -5.25
C ASP A 143 9.47 -8.64 -5.74
N HIS A 144 10.28 -8.07 -4.86
CA HIS A 144 11.12 -6.91 -5.15
C HIS A 144 12.44 -7.02 -4.40
N LYS A 145 13.54 -6.60 -5.04
CA LYS A 145 14.89 -6.73 -4.47
C LYS A 145 15.02 -6.01 -3.13
N ASP A 146 14.64 -4.74 -3.09
CA ASP A 146 14.91 -3.85 -1.95
C ASP A 146 13.69 -3.56 -1.07
N LEU A 147 12.49 -3.93 -1.52
CA LEU A 147 11.22 -3.54 -0.90
C LEU A 147 10.47 -4.77 -0.39
N ILE A 148 9.77 -4.59 0.73
CA ILE A 148 8.68 -5.44 1.18
C ILE A 148 7.41 -4.78 0.66
N ILE A 149 6.70 -5.45 -0.23
CA ILE A 149 5.49 -4.92 -0.86
C ILE A 149 4.36 -5.91 -0.62
N TYR A 150 3.23 -5.41 -0.11
CA TYR A 150 2.00 -6.17 -0.05
C TYR A 150 0.86 -5.43 -0.73
N ILE A 151 0.04 -6.22 -1.40
CA ILE A 151 -1.27 -5.80 -1.91
C ILE A 151 -2.34 -6.49 -1.09
N TYR A 152 -3.38 -5.76 -0.71
CA TYR A 152 -4.62 -6.27 -0.16
C TYR A 152 -5.75 -6.12 -1.16
N THR A 153 -6.50 -7.20 -1.37
CA THR A 153 -7.74 -7.25 -2.18
C THR A 153 -8.82 -8.00 -1.41
N GLU A 154 -10.07 -7.93 -1.86
CA GLU A 154 -11.11 -8.84 -1.39
C GLU A 154 -10.81 -10.28 -1.84
N GLU A 155 -11.39 -11.25 -1.14
CA GLU A 155 -11.14 -12.69 -1.38
C GLU A 155 -11.61 -13.14 -2.78
N ASN A 156 -12.66 -12.51 -3.30
CA ASN A 156 -13.28 -12.85 -4.59
C ASN A 156 -12.71 -12.03 -5.77
N SER A 157 -11.72 -11.18 -5.56
CA SER A 157 -11.09 -10.43 -6.65
C SER A 157 -10.15 -11.37 -7.42
N SER A 158 -10.46 -11.64 -8.70
CA SER A 158 -9.56 -12.35 -9.61
C SER A 158 -8.29 -11.53 -9.85
N LEU A 159 -7.13 -12.14 -9.60
CA LEU A 159 -5.81 -11.58 -9.93
C LEU A 159 -5.57 -11.57 -11.45
#